data_AF-A0AAV0VNP5-F1
#
_entry.id   AF-A0AAV0VNP5-F1
#
_cell.length_a   1.000
_cell.length_b   1.000
_cell.length_c   1.000
_cell.angle_alpha   90.00
_cell.angle_beta   90.00
_cell.angle_gamma   90.00
#
_symmetry.space_group_name_H-M   'P 1'
#
loop_
_entity.id
_entity.type
_entity.pdbx_description
1 polymer ?
#
loop_
_entity_poly.entity_id
_entity_poly.type
_entity_poly.pdbx_seq_one_letter_code
_entity_poly.pdbx_strand_id
1 'polypeptide(L)'
;MPPSTSIKGFDPKMWAIVLHQMQKADVSRKDDIITMVAAYIERGNTVSKMNKNSLPSFASTIQRLIAVYNLVDKDGSNPMALTLSRVAECFPKLACSYCMSGAKNLTVSIDEMHSVCEGYPKFMMCQAFTALIPKEGEYTQTLLKAHALFLYRFSLKITSYSMKKKSVEKTVQDAWKYMKIVHERSYMEDSQKIDTLEKVKILGINGLQDSVKKAAKIFDDKYQKYLQNDPDSEYATFSKLVLLELGKLNF
;
A
#
# COMPACT_ATOMS: atom_id res chain seq x y z
N MET A 1 -10.31 -2.32 -29.25
CA MET A 1 -11.54 -1.83 -28.57
C MET A 1 -11.15 -1.41 -27.17
N PRO A 2 -11.49 -0.18 -26.71
CA PRO A 2 -11.33 0.15 -25.30
C PRO A 2 -12.27 -0.75 -24.48
N PRO A 3 -11.82 -1.29 -23.33
CA PRO A 3 -12.65 -2.14 -22.50
C PRO A 3 -13.84 -1.34 -21.92
N SER A 4 -14.96 -2.07 -21.76
CA SER A 4 -16.26 -1.66 -21.24
C SER A 4 -16.22 -0.60 -20.11
N THR A 5 -17.08 0.41 -20.26
CA THR A 5 -17.20 1.66 -19.49
C THR A 5 -17.83 1.50 -18.08
N SER A 6 -17.60 0.39 -17.37
CA SER A 6 -18.15 0.19 -16.02
C SER A 6 -17.12 -0.02 -14.90
N ILE A 7 -15.85 0.34 -15.12
CA ILE A 7 -14.84 0.26 -14.06
C ILE A 7 -15.08 1.39 -13.04
N LYS A 8 -15.80 1.09 -11.94
CA LYS A 8 -15.84 1.96 -10.77
C LYS A 8 -14.50 1.89 -10.04
N GLY A 9 -13.56 2.76 -10.42
CA GLY A 9 -12.27 2.91 -9.73
C GLY A 9 -11.10 2.17 -10.39
N PHE A 10 -9.93 2.27 -9.79
CA PHE A 10 -8.70 1.67 -10.33
C PHE A 10 -8.72 0.13 -10.22
N ASP A 11 -8.47 -0.56 -11.34
CA ASP A 11 -8.30 -2.02 -11.43
C ASP A 11 -6.82 -2.39 -11.67
N PRO A 12 -6.11 -2.96 -10.67
CA PRO A 12 -4.71 -3.33 -10.80
C PRO A 12 -4.45 -4.51 -11.76
N LYS A 13 -5.41 -5.43 -11.96
CA LYS A 13 -5.26 -6.55 -12.89
C LYS A 13 -5.28 -6.06 -14.33
N MET A 14 -6.26 -5.20 -14.64
CA MET A 14 -6.37 -4.57 -15.96
C MET A 14 -5.12 -3.76 -16.27
N TRP A 15 -4.66 -2.93 -15.33
CA TRP A 15 -3.45 -2.13 -15.52
C TRP A 15 -2.17 -2.96 -15.65
N ALA A 16 -2.03 -4.07 -14.92
CA ALA A 16 -0.90 -4.98 -15.12
C ALA A 16 -0.85 -5.52 -16.56
N ILE A 17 -2.00 -5.94 -17.11
CA ILE A 17 -2.11 -6.40 -18.51
C ILE A 17 -1.77 -5.27 -19.48
N VAL A 18 -2.35 -4.09 -19.28
CA VAL A 18 -2.09 -2.91 -20.12
C VAL A 18 -0.62 -2.53 -20.11
N LEU A 19 0.04 -2.49 -18.95
CA LEU A 19 1.46 -2.18 -18.84
C LEU A 19 2.34 -3.22 -19.55
N HIS A 20 1.96 -4.49 -19.52
CA HIS A 20 2.64 -5.52 -20.30
C HIS A 20 2.41 -5.41 -21.81
N GLN A 21 1.34 -4.75 -22.26
CA GLN A 21 0.99 -4.57 -23.68
C GLN A 21 1.44 -3.23 -24.26
N MET A 22 1.59 -2.20 -23.41
CA MET A 22 2.05 -0.87 -23.78
C MET A 22 3.55 -0.88 -24.10
N GLN A 23 3.94 -1.24 -25.35
CA GLN A 23 5.11 -0.74 -26.11
C GLN A 23 5.45 -1.59 -27.35
N LYS A 24 6.15 -0.98 -28.32
CA LYS A 24 6.79 -1.61 -29.49
C LYS A 24 8.14 -2.27 -29.10
N ALA A 25 8.72 -3.05 -30.01
CA ALA A 25 9.73 -4.10 -29.77
C ALA A 25 11.11 -3.69 -29.17
N ASP A 26 11.48 -2.40 -29.11
CA ASP A 26 12.87 -1.97 -28.85
C ASP A 26 13.21 -1.55 -27.40
N VAL A 27 12.28 -1.64 -26.44
CA VAL A 27 12.56 -1.34 -25.02
C VAL A 27 12.03 -2.46 -24.13
N SER A 28 12.81 -2.84 -23.13
CA SER A 28 12.42 -3.85 -22.14
C SER A 28 11.31 -3.31 -21.23
N ARG A 29 10.06 -3.67 -21.52
CA ARG A 29 8.88 -3.34 -20.70
C ARG A 29 9.07 -3.69 -19.21
N LYS A 30 9.80 -4.77 -18.96
CA LYS A 30 10.14 -5.22 -17.61
C LYS A 30 11.00 -4.20 -16.87
N ASP A 31 12.01 -3.64 -17.55
CA ASP A 31 12.93 -2.67 -16.95
C ASP A 31 12.22 -1.34 -16.69
N ASP A 32 11.25 -0.96 -17.53
CA ASP A 32 10.40 0.21 -17.30
C ASP A 32 9.53 0.04 -16.05
N ILE A 33 8.88 -1.12 -15.89
CA ILE A 33 8.10 -1.44 -14.68
C ILE A 33 9.00 -1.41 -13.43
N ILE A 34 10.17 -2.05 -13.49
CA ILE A 34 11.13 -2.05 -12.38
C ILE A 34 11.55 -0.61 -12.05
N THR A 35 11.85 0.20 -13.06
CA THR A 35 12.27 1.59 -12.88
C THR A 35 11.15 2.44 -12.28
N MET A 36 9.91 2.28 -12.74
CA MET A 36 8.75 2.98 -12.19
C MET A 36 8.50 2.61 -10.72
N VAL A 37 8.61 1.32 -10.38
CA VAL A 37 8.48 0.84 -8.99
C VAL A 37 9.61 1.36 -8.11
N ALA A 38 10.86 1.32 -8.58
CA ALA A 38 11.99 1.88 -7.86
C ALA A 38 11.83 3.40 -7.65
N ALA A 39 11.44 4.14 -8.69
CA ALA A 39 11.19 5.57 -8.61
C ALA A 39 10.07 5.91 -7.60
N TYR A 40 9.00 5.12 -7.55
CA TYR A 40 7.95 5.28 -6.54
C TYR A 40 8.51 5.16 -5.12
N ILE A 41 9.27 4.09 -4.87
CA ILE A 41 9.75 3.76 -3.53
C ILE A 41 10.79 4.78 -3.05
N GLU A 42 11.68 5.22 -3.94
CA GLU A 42 12.80 6.12 -3.64
C GLU A 42 12.41 7.61 -3.64
N ARG A 43 11.43 8.00 -4.46
CA ARG A 43 11.13 9.42 -4.77
C ARG A 43 9.65 9.78 -4.66
N GLY A 44 8.77 8.83 -4.38
CA GLY A 44 7.33 9.05 -4.24
C GLY A 44 6.60 9.19 -5.57
N ASN A 45 5.44 9.85 -5.55
CA ASN A 45 4.51 9.85 -6.69
C ASN A 45 4.60 11.09 -7.59
N THR A 46 5.36 12.12 -7.20
CA THR A 46 5.39 13.41 -7.91
C THR A 46 6.42 13.42 -9.04
N VAL A 47 6.11 12.70 -10.12
CA VAL A 47 6.95 12.55 -11.32
C VAL A 47 7.36 13.89 -11.93
N SER A 48 6.49 14.91 -11.89
CA SER A 48 6.79 16.26 -12.42
C SER A 48 7.95 16.96 -11.71
N LYS A 49 8.26 16.57 -10.47
CA LYS A 49 9.32 17.16 -9.64
C LYS A 49 10.57 16.30 -9.56
N MET A 50 10.53 15.05 -10.05
CA MET A 50 11.66 14.13 -9.93
C MET A 50 12.92 14.61 -10.66
N ASN A 51 12.77 15.46 -11.68
CA ASN A 51 13.90 15.98 -12.45
C ASN A 51 14.74 17.02 -11.69
N LYS A 52 14.15 17.73 -10.71
CA LYS A 52 14.76 18.94 -10.12
C LYS A 52 16.04 18.68 -9.32
N ASN A 53 16.23 17.45 -8.82
CA ASN A 53 17.39 17.05 -8.01
C ASN A 53 17.82 15.63 -8.40
N SER A 54 18.08 15.40 -9.68
CA SER A 54 18.43 14.07 -10.19
C SER A 54 19.58 14.15 -11.19
N LEU A 55 20.30 13.03 -11.33
CA LEU A 55 21.26 12.86 -12.41
C LEU A 55 20.57 13.04 -13.77
N PRO A 56 21.23 13.64 -14.78
CA PRO A 56 20.64 13.84 -16.10
C PRO A 56 20.07 12.56 -16.72
N SER A 57 20.77 11.43 -16.58
CA SER A 57 20.34 10.13 -17.08
C SER A 57 19.02 9.64 -16.44
N PHE A 58 18.86 9.85 -15.13
CA PHE A 58 17.61 9.53 -14.44
C PHE A 58 16.49 10.47 -14.87
N ALA A 59 16.75 11.77 -14.99
CA ALA A 59 15.76 12.75 -15.44
C ALA A 59 15.24 12.42 -16.86
N SER A 60 16.15 12.10 -17.80
CA SER A 60 15.78 11.66 -19.15
C SER A 60 14.96 10.36 -19.12
N THR A 61 15.32 9.41 -18.26
CA THR A 61 14.57 8.15 -18.10
C THR A 61 13.14 8.42 -17.60
N ILE A 62 12.98 9.24 -16.55
CA ILE A 62 11.66 9.58 -16.02
C ILE A 62 10.82 10.36 -17.04
N GLN A 63 11.41 11.31 -17.77
CA GLN A 63 10.69 12.04 -18.83
C GLN A 63 10.19 11.10 -19.93
N ARG A 64 11.02 10.13 -20.35
CA ARG A 64 10.59 9.10 -21.30
C ARG A 64 9.43 8.28 -20.74
N LEU A 65 9.53 7.83 -19.48
CA LEU A 65 8.47 7.03 -18.84
C LEU A 65 7.15 7.82 -18.73
N ILE A 66 7.21 9.11 -18.40
CA ILE A 66 6.04 10.00 -18.40
C ILE A 66 5.40 10.04 -19.78
N ALA A 67 6.19 10.24 -20.84
CA ALA A 67 5.68 10.35 -22.20
C ALA A 67 5.10 9.04 -22.74
N VAL A 68 5.73 7.90 -22.44
CA VAL A 68 5.27 6.59 -22.90
C VAL A 68 4.00 6.15 -22.17
N TYR A 69 4.00 6.26 -20.84
CA TYR A 69 2.96 5.66 -19.99
C TYR A 69 1.91 6.67 -19.53
N ASN A 70 2.02 7.95 -19.95
CA ASN A 70 1.16 9.05 -19.51
C ASN A 70 1.08 9.16 -17.98
N LEU A 71 2.23 9.09 -17.32
CA LEU A 71 2.30 9.13 -15.86
C LEU A 71 1.88 10.49 -15.33
N VAL A 72 1.05 10.48 -14.28
CA VAL A 72 0.58 11.68 -13.60
C VAL A 72 0.95 11.68 -12.11
N ASP A 73 1.05 12.87 -11.53
CA ASP A 73 1.40 13.03 -10.11
C ASP A 73 0.30 12.58 -9.15
N LYS A 74 -0.97 12.66 -9.59
CA LYS A 74 -2.17 12.33 -8.82
C LYS A 74 -3.25 11.82 -9.77
N ASP A 75 -4.08 10.92 -9.27
CA ASP A 75 -5.16 10.33 -10.06
C ASP A 75 -6.40 11.22 -10.17
N GLY A 76 -6.63 12.14 -9.22
CA GLY A 76 -7.71 13.15 -9.30
C GLY A 76 -9.09 12.55 -9.50
N SER A 77 -9.34 11.36 -8.93
CA SER A 77 -10.55 10.54 -9.12
C SER A 77 -10.71 9.89 -10.51
N ASN A 78 -9.75 10.02 -11.43
CA ASN A 78 -9.77 9.30 -12.71
C ASN A 78 -9.32 7.83 -12.52
N PRO A 79 -10.20 6.84 -12.76
CA PRO A 79 -9.85 5.41 -12.69
C PRO A 79 -8.73 4.99 -13.66
N MET A 80 -8.60 5.72 -14.77
CA MET A 80 -7.64 5.46 -15.85
C MET A 80 -6.36 6.30 -15.73
N ALA A 81 -6.20 7.13 -14.69
CA ALA A 81 -4.95 7.82 -14.46
C ALA A 81 -3.87 6.86 -13.95
N LEU A 82 -2.72 6.81 -14.61
CA LEU A 82 -1.62 5.98 -14.14
C LEU A 82 -0.65 6.81 -13.29
N THR A 83 -0.52 6.43 -12.03
CA THR A 83 0.47 6.97 -11.10
C THR A 83 1.52 5.92 -10.78
N LEU A 84 2.69 6.34 -10.30
CA LEU A 84 3.72 5.39 -9.87
C LEU A 84 3.25 4.50 -8.70
N SER A 85 2.44 5.03 -7.78
CA SER A 85 1.81 4.23 -6.72
C SER A 85 0.88 3.15 -7.28
N ARG A 86 0.09 3.47 -8.32
CA ARG A 86 -0.78 2.51 -9.01
C ARG A 86 0.04 1.44 -9.75
N VAL A 87 1.18 1.79 -10.34
CA VAL A 87 2.13 0.82 -10.91
C VAL A 87 2.62 -0.15 -9.82
N ALA A 88 3.01 0.35 -8.64
CA ALA A 88 3.44 -0.51 -7.53
C ALA A 88 2.32 -1.46 -7.05
N GLU A 89 1.07 -1.01 -7.04
CA GLU A 89 -0.08 -1.86 -6.71
C GLU A 89 -0.41 -2.91 -7.78
N CYS A 90 -0.05 -2.68 -9.04
CA CYS A 90 -0.14 -3.71 -10.08
C CYS A 90 0.87 -4.84 -9.86
N PHE A 91 2.03 -4.52 -9.26
CA PHE A 91 3.16 -5.44 -9.08
C PHE A 91 3.62 -5.49 -7.60
N PRO A 92 2.73 -5.90 -6.67
CA PRO A 92 2.98 -5.75 -5.24
C PRO A 92 4.18 -6.59 -4.76
N LYS A 93 4.39 -7.79 -5.32
CA LYS A 93 5.58 -8.63 -5.02
C LYS A 93 6.88 -7.91 -5.36
N LEU A 94 6.94 -7.26 -6.53
CA LEU A 94 8.12 -6.51 -6.99
C LEU A 94 8.38 -5.31 -6.09
N ALA A 95 7.33 -4.52 -5.78
CA ALA A 95 7.45 -3.36 -4.92
C ALA A 95 7.95 -3.72 -3.51
N CYS A 96 7.35 -4.74 -2.88
CA CYS A 96 7.75 -5.19 -1.56
C CYS A 96 9.15 -5.81 -1.54
N SER A 97 9.51 -6.57 -2.59
CA SER A 97 10.87 -7.12 -2.73
C SER A 97 11.90 -6.01 -2.90
N TYR A 98 11.60 -4.96 -3.67
CA TYR A 98 12.49 -3.81 -3.81
C TYR A 98 12.66 -3.10 -2.47
N CYS A 99 11.61 -2.92 -1.66
CA CYS A 99 11.77 -2.42 -0.29
C CYS A 99 12.75 -3.28 0.51
N MET A 100 12.60 -4.61 0.47
CA MET A 100 13.44 -5.54 1.23
C MET A 100 14.93 -5.47 0.82
N SER A 101 15.26 -5.54 -0.46
CA SER A 101 16.65 -5.74 -0.91
C SER A 101 17.28 -4.57 -1.70
N GLY A 102 16.47 -3.71 -2.32
CA GLY A 102 16.95 -2.68 -3.25
C GLY A 102 16.85 -1.24 -2.75
N ALA A 103 15.90 -0.96 -1.86
CA ALA A 103 15.56 0.40 -1.48
C ALA A 103 16.61 1.04 -0.59
N LYS A 104 17.08 2.23 -1.00
CA LYS A 104 18.03 3.09 -0.28
C LYS A 104 17.34 4.22 0.48
N ASN A 105 16.28 4.80 -0.09
CA ASN A 105 15.57 5.95 0.47
C ASN A 105 14.09 5.64 0.61
N LEU A 106 13.73 4.89 1.65
CA LEU A 106 12.32 4.70 2.00
C LEU A 106 11.75 5.99 2.60
N THR A 107 10.50 6.32 2.27
CA THR A 107 9.78 7.47 2.86
C THR A 107 9.84 7.46 4.39
N VAL A 108 9.57 6.30 4.99
CA VAL A 108 9.85 6.03 6.41
C VAL A 108 11.07 5.12 6.44
N SER A 109 12.14 5.52 7.11
CA SER A 109 13.35 4.71 7.15
C SER A 109 13.15 3.43 7.98
N ILE A 110 14.03 2.45 7.79
CA ILE A 110 14.00 1.21 8.59
C ILE A 110 14.25 1.52 10.07
N ASP A 111 15.18 2.43 10.38
CA ASP A 111 15.49 2.85 11.74
C ASP A 111 14.31 3.56 12.39
N GLU A 112 13.59 4.42 11.64
CA GLU A 112 12.36 5.05 12.12
C GLU A 112 11.30 4.01 12.45
N MET A 113 11.12 2.97 11.62
CA MET A 113 10.18 1.90 11.92
C MET A 113 10.64 1.02 13.08
N HIS A 114 11.93 0.70 13.19
CA HIS A 114 12.50 -0.08 14.30
C HIS A 114 12.42 0.65 15.64
N SER A 115 12.48 1.99 15.64
CA SER A 115 12.22 2.79 16.84
C SER A 115 10.79 2.63 17.38
N VAL A 116 9.83 2.27 16.52
CA VAL A 116 8.42 2.04 16.88
C VAL A 116 8.17 0.56 17.16
N CYS A 117 8.67 -0.32 16.29
CA CYS A 117 8.57 -1.76 16.40
C CYS A 117 9.89 -2.39 15.94
N GLU A 118 10.72 -2.73 16.92
CA GLU A 118 11.98 -3.44 16.68
C GLU A 118 11.76 -4.68 15.79
N GLY A 119 12.61 -4.84 14.77
CA GLY A 119 12.52 -5.95 13.83
C GLY A 119 11.36 -5.86 12.83
N TYR A 120 10.72 -4.69 12.65
CA TYR A 120 9.66 -4.51 11.65
C TYR A 120 10.13 -4.98 10.26
N PRO A 121 9.36 -5.81 9.54
CA PRO A 121 9.81 -6.36 8.26
C PRO A 121 9.89 -5.30 7.17
N LYS A 122 11.07 -5.16 6.55
CA LYS A 122 11.27 -4.20 5.44
C LYS A 122 10.38 -4.51 4.22
N PHE A 123 10.01 -5.78 4.02
CA PHE A 123 9.08 -6.21 2.98
C PHE A 123 7.66 -5.62 3.16
N MET A 124 7.25 -5.26 4.39
CA MET A 124 5.95 -4.62 4.67
C MET A 124 5.98 -3.10 4.49
N MET A 125 7.14 -2.50 4.22
CA MET A 125 7.32 -1.03 4.14
C MET A 125 6.96 -0.46 2.76
N CYS A 126 5.84 -0.91 2.18
CA CYS A 126 5.30 -0.41 0.93
C CYS A 126 3.77 -0.43 0.99
N GLN A 127 3.09 0.60 0.49
CA GLN A 127 1.62 0.62 0.46
C GLN A 127 1.01 -0.58 -0.30
N ALA A 128 1.71 -1.04 -1.35
CA ALA A 128 1.32 -2.19 -2.16
C ALA A 128 1.35 -3.53 -1.40
N PHE A 129 1.99 -3.61 -0.23
CA PHE A 129 1.98 -4.81 0.61
C PHE A 129 0.57 -5.24 0.99
N THR A 130 -0.36 -4.29 1.11
CA THR A 130 -1.77 -4.58 1.40
C THR A 130 -2.38 -5.61 0.43
N ALA A 131 -1.98 -5.60 -0.85
CA ALA A 131 -2.45 -6.56 -1.85
C ALA A 131 -1.88 -7.97 -1.67
N LEU A 132 -0.85 -8.14 -0.83
CA LEU A 132 -0.26 -9.43 -0.46
C LEU A 132 -0.85 -10.03 0.81
N ILE A 133 -1.86 -9.40 1.41
CA ILE A 133 -2.54 -9.93 2.61
C ILE A 133 -3.70 -10.83 2.16
N PRO A 134 -3.79 -12.10 2.65
CA PRO A 134 -4.91 -12.99 2.37
C PRO A 134 -6.26 -12.37 2.73
N LYS A 135 -7.29 -12.59 1.91
CA LYS A 135 -8.64 -12.06 2.13
C LYS A 135 -9.25 -12.59 3.42
N GLU A 136 -9.02 -13.87 3.66
CA GLU A 136 -9.53 -14.59 4.81
C GLU A 136 -8.42 -15.44 5.44
N GLY A 137 -8.68 -15.91 6.67
CA GLY A 137 -7.76 -16.76 7.42
C GLY A 137 -7.33 -16.16 8.76
N GLU A 138 -6.73 -17.00 9.59
CA GLU A 138 -6.35 -16.67 10.98
C GLU A 138 -5.35 -15.50 11.08
N TYR A 139 -4.52 -15.29 10.05
CA TYR A 139 -3.46 -14.28 10.05
C TYR A 139 -3.88 -12.93 9.48
N THR A 140 -5.00 -12.85 8.76
CA THR A 140 -5.41 -11.68 7.98
C THR A 140 -5.51 -10.43 8.84
N GLN A 141 -6.21 -10.50 9.98
CA GLN A 141 -6.39 -9.34 10.85
C GLN A 141 -5.08 -8.86 11.48
N THR A 142 -4.21 -9.78 11.90
CA THR A 142 -2.88 -9.44 12.43
C THR A 142 -2.03 -8.74 11.36
N LEU A 143 -2.03 -9.24 10.13
CA LEU A 143 -1.29 -8.64 9.01
C LEU A 143 -1.82 -7.25 8.66
N LEU A 144 -3.15 -7.07 8.60
CA LEU A 144 -3.78 -5.77 8.35
C LEU A 144 -3.37 -4.75 9.41
N LYS A 145 -3.48 -5.11 10.69
CA LYS A 145 -3.10 -4.23 11.81
C LYS A 145 -1.61 -3.88 11.82
N ALA A 146 -0.75 -4.87 11.61
CA ALA A 146 0.70 -4.67 11.52
C ALA A 146 1.09 -3.77 10.34
N HIS A 147 0.39 -3.89 9.21
CA HIS A 147 0.63 -3.02 8.06
C HIS A 147 0.04 -1.61 8.24
N ALA A 148 -1.12 -1.50 8.89
CA ALA A 148 -1.74 -0.21 9.21
C ALA A 148 -0.83 0.66 10.08
N LEU A 149 -0.01 0.06 10.97
CA LEU A 149 1.04 0.78 11.70
C LEU A 149 2.01 1.49 10.75
N PHE A 150 2.52 0.78 9.73
CA PHE A 150 3.39 1.39 8.71
C PHE A 150 2.65 2.45 7.90
N LEU A 151 1.43 2.18 7.42
CA LEU A 151 0.64 3.14 6.63
C LEU A 151 0.37 4.44 7.39
N TYR A 152 0.15 4.37 8.69
CA TYR A 152 0.03 5.54 9.56
C TYR A 152 1.34 6.34 9.60
N ARG A 153 2.48 5.69 9.86
CA ARG A 153 3.81 6.36 9.89
C ARG A 153 4.15 6.98 8.53
N PHE A 154 3.86 6.27 7.45
CA PHE A 154 4.02 6.73 6.08
C PHE A 154 3.17 7.97 5.80
N SER A 155 1.90 7.94 6.20
CA SER A 155 0.98 9.06 6.03
C SER A 155 1.44 10.30 6.80
N LEU A 156 1.91 10.13 8.05
CA LEU A 156 2.49 11.23 8.82
C LEU A 156 3.67 11.86 8.09
N LYS A 157 4.61 11.05 7.58
CA LYS A 157 5.77 11.55 6.85
C LYS A 157 5.37 12.33 5.60
N ILE A 158 4.46 11.81 4.79
CA ILE A 158 3.96 12.53 3.60
C ILE A 158 3.27 13.85 4.00
N THR A 159 2.43 13.83 5.03
CA THR A 159 1.73 15.05 5.47
C THR A 159 2.69 16.11 5.97
N SER A 160 3.79 15.73 6.65
CA SER A 160 4.83 16.69 7.07
C SER A 160 5.46 17.45 5.90
N TYR A 161 5.61 16.82 4.73
CA TYR A 161 6.09 17.51 3.52
C TYR A 161 5.07 18.49 2.92
N SER A 162 3.78 18.33 3.25
CA SER A 162 2.69 19.15 2.72
C SER A 162 2.34 20.37 3.59
N MET A 163 2.99 20.53 4.75
CA MET A 163 2.68 21.53 5.79
C MET A 163 1.24 21.48 6.34
N LYS A 164 0.42 20.51 5.92
CA LYS A 164 -0.93 20.29 6.44
C LYS A 164 -0.87 19.38 7.66
N LYS A 165 -1.22 19.91 8.83
CA LYS A 165 -1.42 19.08 10.03
C LYS A 165 -2.73 18.32 9.90
N LYS A 166 -2.67 16.98 9.87
CA LYS A 166 -3.83 16.11 10.07
C LYS A 166 -3.85 15.62 11.52
N SER A 167 -5.04 15.42 12.09
CA SER A 167 -5.15 14.76 13.39
C SER A 167 -4.67 13.32 13.31
N VAL A 168 -4.28 12.75 14.45
CA VAL A 168 -3.93 11.32 14.55
C VAL A 168 -5.10 10.47 14.10
N GLU A 169 -6.30 10.76 14.59
CA GLU A 169 -7.55 10.07 14.23
C GLU A 169 -7.78 10.05 12.72
N LYS A 170 -7.77 11.21 12.07
CA LYS A 170 -8.01 11.29 10.62
C LYS A 170 -6.93 10.57 9.81
N THR A 171 -5.68 10.62 10.28
CA THR A 171 -4.57 9.92 9.61
C THR A 171 -4.72 8.41 9.70
N VAL A 172 -5.14 7.88 10.87
CA VAL A 172 -5.41 6.45 11.06
C VAL A 172 -6.60 6.00 10.20
N GLN A 173 -7.70 6.77 10.20
CA GLN A 173 -8.88 6.47 9.39
C GLN A 173 -8.57 6.48 7.89
N ASP A 174 -7.85 7.49 7.39
CA ASP A 174 -7.46 7.57 5.98
C ASP A 174 -6.57 6.37 5.57
N ALA A 175 -5.60 6.01 6.43
CA ALA A 175 -4.73 4.86 6.20
C ALA A 175 -5.52 3.54 6.17
N TRP A 176 -6.45 3.36 7.10
CA TRP A 176 -7.29 2.16 7.19
C TRP A 176 -8.24 2.04 6.00
N LYS A 177 -8.89 3.14 5.60
CA LYS A 177 -9.77 3.21 4.43
C LYS A 177 -9.01 2.88 3.14
N TYR A 178 -7.83 3.46 2.95
CA TYR A 178 -6.96 3.13 1.82
C TYR A 178 -6.60 1.63 1.82
N MET A 179 -6.20 1.11 2.97
CA MET A 179 -5.85 -0.31 3.11
C MET A 179 -7.01 -1.22 2.73
N LYS A 180 -8.23 -0.95 3.22
CA LYS A 180 -9.43 -1.72 2.84
C LYS A 180 -9.66 -1.74 1.33
N ILE A 181 -9.60 -0.58 0.68
CA ILE A 181 -9.77 -0.46 -0.77
C ILE A 181 -8.74 -1.31 -1.53
N VAL A 182 -7.45 -1.21 -1.17
CA VAL A 182 -6.38 -1.98 -1.82
C VAL A 182 -6.55 -3.48 -1.56
N HIS A 183 -6.89 -3.83 -0.32
CA HIS A 183 -7.10 -5.22 0.07
C HIS A 183 -8.24 -5.84 -0.72
N GLU A 184 -9.37 -5.15 -0.85
CA GLU A 184 -10.56 -5.56 -1.62
C GLU A 184 -10.28 -5.72 -3.11
N ARG A 185 -9.51 -4.81 -3.73
CA ARG A 185 -9.22 -4.87 -5.17
C ARG A 185 -8.04 -5.77 -5.57
N SER A 186 -7.33 -6.35 -4.60
CA SER A 186 -6.25 -7.29 -4.89
C SER A 186 -6.76 -8.43 -5.76
N TYR A 187 -6.12 -8.63 -6.92
CA TYR A 187 -6.45 -9.69 -7.87
C TYR A 187 -5.67 -11.00 -7.64
N MET A 188 -4.75 -11.02 -6.67
CA MET A 188 -3.98 -12.21 -6.34
C MET A 188 -4.79 -13.20 -5.51
N GLU A 189 -4.60 -14.48 -5.79
CA GLU A 189 -5.19 -15.57 -5.01
C GLU A 189 -4.52 -15.71 -3.64
N ASP A 190 -5.28 -16.12 -2.63
CA ASP A 190 -4.76 -16.22 -1.26
C ASP A 190 -3.63 -17.24 -1.12
N SER A 191 -3.65 -18.34 -1.89
CA SER A 191 -2.54 -19.29 -1.96
C SER A 191 -1.23 -18.65 -2.44
N GLN A 192 -1.31 -17.74 -3.43
CA GLN A 192 -0.15 -17.01 -3.95
C GLN A 192 0.37 -15.97 -2.96
N LYS A 193 -0.53 -15.40 -2.14
CA LYS A 193 -0.19 -14.47 -1.06
C LYS A 193 0.52 -15.20 0.08
N ILE A 194 -0.04 -16.32 0.53
CA ILE A 194 0.55 -17.19 1.56
C ILE A 194 1.96 -17.64 1.13
N ASP A 195 2.11 -18.19 -0.07
CA ASP A 195 3.42 -18.58 -0.64
C ASP A 195 4.43 -17.41 -0.64
N THR A 196 3.95 -16.20 -0.92
CA THR A 196 4.81 -15.00 -0.88
C THR A 196 5.25 -14.68 0.55
N LEU A 197 4.34 -14.72 1.52
CA LEU A 197 4.61 -14.45 2.93
C LEU A 197 5.56 -15.49 3.55
N GLU A 198 5.44 -16.74 3.13
CA GLU A 198 6.35 -17.84 3.51
C GLU A 198 7.76 -17.64 2.94
N LYS A 199 7.87 -17.34 1.64
CA LYS A 199 9.15 -17.09 0.97
C LYS A 199 9.96 -15.97 1.61
N VAL A 200 9.28 -14.94 2.12
CA VAL A 200 9.91 -13.79 2.77
C VAL A 200 9.96 -13.91 4.30
N LYS A 201 9.57 -15.08 4.84
CA LYS A 201 9.62 -15.43 6.27
C LYS A 201 8.81 -14.51 7.18
N ILE A 202 7.77 -13.86 6.63
CA ILE A 202 6.74 -13.18 7.43
C ILE A 202 5.81 -14.21 8.06
N LEU A 203 5.50 -15.28 7.33
CA LEU A 203 4.82 -16.47 7.80
C LEU A 203 5.83 -17.62 7.81
N GLY A 204 5.92 -18.36 8.91
CA GLY A 204 6.76 -19.54 9.04
C GLY A 204 5.99 -20.73 9.61
N ILE A 205 6.71 -21.82 9.90
CA ILE A 205 6.11 -23.06 10.45
C ILE A 205 5.38 -22.85 11.78
N ASN A 206 5.79 -21.83 12.55
CA ASN A 206 5.20 -21.47 13.84
C ASN A 206 4.22 -20.28 13.73
N GLY A 207 3.71 -20.02 12.53
CA GLY A 207 2.83 -18.87 12.24
C GLY A 207 3.62 -17.59 11.96
N LEU A 208 2.98 -16.44 12.19
CA LEU A 208 3.56 -15.12 11.90
C LEU A 208 4.81 -14.82 12.73
N GLN A 209 5.77 -14.14 12.11
CA GLN A 209 6.95 -13.57 12.79
C GLN A 209 6.55 -12.70 13.98
N ASP A 210 7.31 -12.77 15.09
CA ASP A 210 6.99 -12.06 16.32
C ASP A 210 6.96 -10.54 16.17
N SER A 211 7.81 -9.97 15.32
CA SER A 211 7.79 -8.53 15.03
C SER A 211 6.49 -8.09 14.32
N VAL A 212 5.86 -8.96 13.53
CA VAL A 212 4.56 -8.71 12.91
C VAL A 212 3.46 -8.72 13.96
N LYS A 213 3.46 -9.71 14.86
CA LYS A 213 2.53 -9.77 15.99
C LYS A 213 2.67 -8.56 16.92
N LYS A 214 3.92 -8.15 17.21
CA LYS A 214 4.25 -6.95 18.00
C LYS A 214 3.75 -5.68 17.33
N ALA A 215 3.95 -5.53 16.02
CA ALA A 215 3.44 -4.40 15.25
C ALA A 215 1.91 -4.31 15.28
N ALA A 216 1.23 -5.45 15.12
CA ALA A 216 -0.23 -5.51 15.23
C ALA A 216 -0.71 -5.08 16.62
N LYS A 217 -0.08 -5.60 17.68
CA LYS A 217 -0.38 -5.21 19.05
C LYS A 217 -0.19 -3.71 19.31
N ILE A 218 0.90 -3.12 18.82
CA ILE A 218 1.13 -1.67 18.91
C ILE A 218 0.00 -0.89 18.24
N PHE A 219 -0.47 -1.36 17.07
CA PHE A 219 -1.57 -0.72 16.38
C PHE A 219 -2.87 -0.79 17.19
N ASP A 220 -3.19 -1.97 17.73
CA ASP A 220 -4.38 -2.17 18.56
C ASP A 220 -4.37 -1.28 19.80
N ASP A 221 -3.28 -1.36 20.59
CA ASP A 221 -3.17 -0.66 21.87
C ASP A 221 -3.24 0.88 21.70
N LYS A 222 -2.68 1.42 20.60
CA LYS A 222 -2.54 2.88 20.41
C LYS A 222 -3.56 3.50 19.48
N TYR A 223 -3.98 2.80 18.43
CA TYR A 223 -4.65 3.40 17.29
C TYR A 223 -6.03 2.82 16.97
N GLN A 224 -6.35 1.59 17.39
CA GLN A 224 -7.65 0.96 17.07
C GLN A 224 -8.85 1.78 17.57
N LYS A 225 -8.72 2.49 18.70
CA LYS A 225 -9.75 3.40 19.21
C LYS A 225 -10.22 4.46 18.20
N TYR A 226 -9.36 4.87 17.27
CA TYR A 226 -9.69 5.87 16.25
C TYR A 226 -10.56 5.31 15.11
N LEU A 227 -10.70 3.99 15.01
CA LEU A 227 -11.53 3.32 14.01
C LEU A 227 -12.98 3.11 14.48
N GLN A 228 -13.26 3.28 15.77
CA GLN A 228 -14.60 3.12 16.34
C GLN A 228 -15.54 4.29 16.00
N ASN A 229 -14.97 5.48 15.81
CA ASN A 229 -15.70 6.71 15.48
C ASN A 229 -15.80 6.98 13.98
N ASP A 230 -15.27 6.09 13.14
CA ASP A 230 -15.31 6.25 11.70
C ASP A 230 -16.69 5.83 11.17
N PRO A 231 -17.48 6.74 10.56
CA PRO A 231 -18.79 6.40 10.02
C PRO A 231 -18.74 5.38 8.87
N ASP A 232 -17.57 5.17 8.26
CA ASP A 232 -17.34 4.19 7.20
C ASP A 232 -16.74 2.86 7.73
N SER A 233 -16.61 2.70 9.06
CA SER A 233 -16.00 1.52 9.69
C SER A 233 -17.03 0.45 10.06
N GLU A 234 -16.75 -0.81 9.72
CA GLU A 234 -17.54 -1.99 10.15
C GLU A 234 -17.66 -2.10 11.68
N TYR A 235 -16.75 -1.48 12.44
CA TYR A 235 -16.82 -1.43 13.91
C TYR A 235 -17.97 -0.54 14.42
N ALA A 236 -18.40 0.47 13.65
CA ALA A 236 -19.60 1.24 13.98
C ALA A 236 -20.87 0.39 13.87
N THR A 237 -20.89 -0.57 12.94
CA THR A 237 -22.00 -1.53 12.78
C THR A 237 -22.03 -2.55 13.91
N PHE A 238 -20.86 -3.04 14.36
CA PHE A 238 -20.76 -3.99 15.47
C PHE A 238 -21.16 -3.38 16.82
N SER A 239 -20.72 -2.15 17.13
CA SER A 239 -21.16 -1.45 18.34
C SER A 239 -22.65 -1.10 18.31
N LYS A 240 -23.23 -0.76 17.15
CA LYS A 240 -24.68 -0.57 17.01
C LYS A 240 -25.46 -1.85 17.23
N LEU A 241 -25.00 -2.99 16.71
CA LEU A 241 -25.63 -4.30 16.90
C LEU A 241 -25.60 -4.76 18.36
N VAL A 242 -24.44 -4.62 19.03
CA VAL A 242 -24.30 -4.97 20.44
C VAL A 242 -25.13 -4.05 21.34
N LEU A 243 -25.21 -2.75 21.06
CA LEU A 243 -26.08 -1.83 21.80
C LEU A 243 -27.58 -2.07 21.52
N LEU A 244 -27.95 -2.52 20.32
CA LEU A 244 -29.32 -2.92 19.97
C LEU A 244 -29.74 -4.25 20.61
N GLU A 245 -28.82 -5.19 20.81
CA GLU A 245 -29.09 -6.45 21.50
C GLU A 245 -29.14 -6.27 23.02
N LEU A 246 -28.25 -5.46 23.59
CA LEU A 246 -28.27 -5.14 25.03
C LEU A 246 -29.46 -4.24 25.41
N GLY A 247 -29.91 -3.36 24.51
CA GLY A 247 -31.11 -2.54 24.70
C GLY A 247 -32.43 -3.34 24.65
N LYS A 248 -32.42 -4.57 24.14
CA LYS A 248 -33.56 -5.50 24.15
C LYS A 248 -33.61 -6.42 25.37
N LEU A 249 -32.58 -6.39 26.22
CA LEU A 249 -32.45 -7.22 27.42
C LEU A 249 -32.70 -6.44 28.74
N ASN A 250 -33.29 -5.25 28.67
CA ASN A 250 -33.79 -4.59 29.87
C ASN A 250 -35.11 -5.25 30.31
N PHE A 251 -35.03 -5.92 31.46
CA PHE A 251 -36.16 -6.33 32.30
C PHE A 251 -37.02 -5.13 32.74
#